data_AF-A0A959CG46-F1
#
_entry.id   AF-A0A959CG46-F1
#
_cell.length_a   1.000
_cell.length_b   1.000
_cell.length_c   1.000
_cell.angle_alpha   90.00
_cell.angle_beta   90.00
_cell.angle_gamma   90.00
#
_symmetry.space_group_name_H-M   'P 1'
#
loop_
_entity.id
_entity.type
_entity.pdbx_description
1 polymer ?
#
loop_
_entity_poly.entity_id
_entity_poly.type
_entity_poly.pdbx_seq_one_letter_code
_entity_poly.pdbx_strand_id
1 'polypeptide(L)'
;MQKIKLSVLFFWLSTALLAQSTSQLWQEIQEPAQPAAQRMIFPKEYRVLKLQAEAMLQFLDGAPDESVANAGVSTYTLQLPSPDGRMESFR
;
A
#
# COMPACT_ATOMS: atom_id res chain seq x y z
N MET A 1 -8.94 39.60 21.85
CA MET A 1 -9.50 38.29 21.43
C MET A 1 -9.21 37.92 19.96
N GLN A 2 -8.63 38.80 19.14
CA GLN A 2 -8.34 38.51 17.72
C GLN A 2 -7.05 37.71 17.50
N LYS A 3 -6.04 37.90 18.37
CA LYS A 3 -4.74 37.19 18.33
C LYS A 3 -4.88 35.68 18.61
N ILE A 4 -5.81 35.28 19.49
CA ILE A 4 -6.08 33.87 19.82
C ILE A 4 -6.76 33.15 18.64
N LYS A 5 -7.66 33.83 17.92
CA LYS A 5 -8.30 33.28 16.71
C LYS A 5 -7.28 33.04 15.58
N LEU A 6 -6.26 33.90 15.46
CA LEU A 6 -5.20 33.77 14.45
C LEU A 6 -4.24 32.59 14.76
N SER A 7 -3.90 32.37 16.04
CA SER A 7 -3.11 31.20 16.45
C SER A 7 -3.84 29.88 16.26
N VAL A 8 -5.15 29.83 16.53
CA VAL A 8 -5.95 28.62 16.29
C VAL A 8 -6.02 28.31 14.79
N LEU A 9 -6.22 29.32 13.93
CA LEU A 9 -6.22 29.13 12.48
C LEU A 9 -4.88 28.57 11.95
N PHE A 10 -3.76 29.05 12.50
CA PHE A 10 -2.42 28.60 12.10
C PHE A 10 -2.14 27.14 12.51
N PHE A 11 -2.67 26.71 13.66
CA PHE A 11 -2.51 25.34 14.16
C PHE A 11 -3.24 24.30 13.28
N TRP A 12 -4.37 24.68 12.67
CA TRP A 12 -5.10 23.80 11.75
C TRP A 12 -4.44 23.67 10.36
N LEU A 13 -3.62 24.64 9.94
CA LEU A 13 -2.98 24.60 8.62
C LEU A 13 -1.81 23.59 8.57
N SER A 14 -1.17 23.35 9.72
CA SER A 14 -0.01 22.44 9.83
C SER A 14 -0.36 20.95 9.71
N THR A 15 -1.60 20.53 9.99
CA THR A 15 -1.96 19.10 9.97
C THR A 15 -2.20 18.54 8.55
N ALA A 16 -2.47 19.41 7.56
CA ALA A 16 -2.72 18.99 6.18
C ALA A 16 -1.46 18.53 5.42
N LEU A 17 -0.27 18.96 5.86
CA LEU A 17 1.00 18.63 5.18
C LEU A 17 1.54 17.24 5.54
N LEU A 18 1.17 16.70 6.71
CA LEU A 18 1.66 15.40 7.19
C LEU A 18 0.92 14.20 6.57
N ALA A 19 -0.28 14.41 6.02
CA ALA A 19 -1.10 13.36 5.43
C ALA A 19 -0.64 12.89 4.03
N GLN A 20 0.33 13.59 3.41
CA GLN A 20 0.86 13.24 2.08
C GLN A 20 2.11 12.34 2.15
N SER A 21 2.43 11.79 3.32
CA SER A 21 3.63 10.98 3.55
C SER A 21 3.44 9.49 3.29
N THR A 22 2.45 9.10 2.48
CA THR A 22 2.42 7.74 1.94
C THR A 22 3.48 7.69 0.85
N SER A 23 4.58 6.97 1.12
CA SER A 23 5.59 6.67 0.10
C SER A 23 4.89 6.35 -1.21
N GLN A 24 5.16 7.13 -2.25
CA GLN A 24 4.41 7.05 -3.50
C GLN A 24 4.90 5.83 -4.30
N LEU A 25 4.76 4.63 -3.73
CA LEU A 25 5.19 3.38 -4.32
C LEU A 25 4.49 3.11 -5.65
N TRP A 26 3.26 3.60 -5.76
CA TRP A 26 2.42 3.46 -6.94
C TRP A 26 2.14 4.83 -7.54
N GLN A 27 2.28 4.93 -8.86
CA GLN A 27 1.92 6.10 -9.64
C GLN A 27 0.85 5.72 -10.65
N GLU A 28 -0.26 6.43 -10.66
CA GLU A 28 -1.28 6.23 -11.70
C GLU A 28 -0.77 6.73 -13.05
N ILE A 29 -0.94 5.91 -14.08
CA ILE A 29 -0.53 6.21 -15.45
C ILE A 29 -1.69 5.97 -16.41
N GLN A 30 -1.66 6.65 -17.55
CA GLN A 30 -2.59 6.36 -18.64
C GLN A 30 -2.09 5.14 -19.41
N GLU A 31 -2.98 4.21 -19.76
CA GLU A 31 -2.61 3.09 -20.63
C GLU A 31 -2.27 3.64 -22.03
N PRO A 32 -1.08 3.34 -22.59
CA PRO A 32 -0.79 3.71 -23.96
C PRO A 32 -1.77 3.00 -24.90
N ALA A 33 -2.22 3.70 -25.94
CA ALA A 33 -3.13 3.13 -26.94
C ALA A 33 -2.53 1.86 -27.55
N GLN A 34 -3.12 0.70 -27.25
CA GLN A 34 -2.66 -0.59 -27.79
C GLN A 34 -2.97 -0.66 -29.30
N PRO A 35 -2.02 -1.13 -30.14
CA PRO A 35 -2.36 -1.59 -31.48
C PRO A 35 -3.39 -2.72 -31.35
N ALA A 36 -4.35 -2.79 -32.28
CA ALA A 36 -5.63 -3.52 -32.22
C ALA A 36 -5.56 -5.05 -31.99
N ALA A 37 -4.87 -5.51 -30.95
CA ALA A 37 -4.99 -6.85 -30.43
C ALA A 37 -6.22 -6.87 -29.53
N GLN A 38 -7.27 -7.55 -30.00
CA GLN A 38 -8.53 -7.73 -29.28
C GLN A 38 -8.32 -8.47 -27.97
N ARG A 39 -8.05 -7.73 -26.89
CA ARG A 39 -8.33 -8.21 -25.54
C ARG A 39 -9.85 -8.33 -25.42
N MET A 40 -10.34 -9.56 -25.37
CA MET A 40 -11.77 -9.90 -25.48
C MET A 40 -12.58 -9.57 -24.22
N ILE A 41 -11.89 -9.21 -23.12
CA ILE A 41 -12.54 -8.92 -21.82
C ILE A 41 -11.73 -7.81 -21.13
N PHE A 42 -12.31 -6.62 -21.01
CA PHE A 42 -11.81 -5.54 -20.17
C PHE A 42 -12.81 -5.23 -19.05
N PRO A 43 -12.34 -4.89 -17.84
CA PRO A 43 -13.21 -4.34 -16.81
C PRO A 43 -13.87 -3.05 -17.29
N LYS A 44 -15.10 -2.78 -16.81
CA LYS A 44 -15.76 -1.49 -17.07
C LYS A 44 -14.97 -0.31 -16.50
N GLU A 45 -14.30 -0.54 -15.39
CA GLU A 45 -13.49 0.44 -14.68
C GLU A 45 -12.22 -0.25 -14.19
N TYR A 46 -11.05 0.29 -14.56
CA TYR A 46 -9.76 -0.16 -14.06
C TYR A 46 -8.80 1.02 -13.97
N ARG A 47 -7.82 0.90 -13.07
CA ARG A 47 -6.73 1.87 -12.91
C ARG A 47 -5.44 1.23 -13.35
N VAL A 48 -4.63 1.96 -14.11
CA VAL A 48 -3.27 1.49 -14.45
C VAL A 48 -2.29 2.17 -13.52
N LEU A 49 -1.57 1.34 -12.77
CA LEU A 49 -0.58 1.79 -11.80
C LEU A 49 0.80 1.34 -12.27
N LYS A 50 1.76 2.26 -12.21
CA LYS A 50 3.18 2.01 -12.38
C LYS A 50 3.83 1.93 -11.00
N LEU A 51 4.60 0.89 -10.77
CA LEU A 51 5.47 0.78 -9.60
C LEU A 51 6.65 1.75 -9.74
N GLN A 52 6.88 2.59 -8.72
CA GLN A 52 8.11 3.37 -8.58
C GLN A 52 9.18 2.44 -7.97
N ALA A 53 9.97 1.80 -8.83
CA ALA A 53 10.89 0.74 -8.43
C ALA A 53 11.94 1.22 -7.41
N GLU A 54 12.49 2.40 -7.61
CA GLU A 54 13.52 2.97 -6.73
C GLU A 54 12.96 3.24 -5.33
N ALA A 55 11.76 3.83 -5.26
CA ALA A 55 11.06 4.07 -4.00
C ALA A 55 10.67 2.76 -3.31
N MET A 56 10.28 1.74 -4.08
CA MET A 56 9.97 0.42 -3.55
C MET A 56 11.21 -0.26 -2.97
N LEU A 57 12.35 -0.21 -3.66
CA LEU A 57 13.60 -0.79 -3.14
C LEU A 57 14.04 -0.11 -1.85
N GLN A 58 13.93 1.21 -1.77
CA GLN A 58 14.22 1.96 -0.53
C GLN A 58 13.26 1.58 0.61
N PHE A 59 11.98 1.38 0.29
CA PHE A 59 11.00 0.91 1.27
C PHE A 59 11.33 -0.50 1.78
N LEU A 60 11.73 -1.40 0.88
CA LEU A 60 12.09 -2.77 1.20
C LEU A 60 13.42 -2.89 1.96
N ASP A 61 14.37 -1.96 1.78
CA ASP A 61 15.62 -1.92 2.55
C ASP A 61 15.36 -1.68 4.06
N GLY A 62 14.28 -0.97 4.39
CA GLY A 62 13.83 -0.80 5.77
C GLY A 62 12.92 -1.92 6.29
N ALA A 63 12.59 -2.91 5.46
CA ALA A 63 11.76 -4.03 5.89
C ALA A 63 12.58 -4.99 6.77
N PRO A 64 11.96 -5.60 7.80
CA PRO A 64 12.65 -6.61 8.59
C PRO A 64 13.01 -7.81 7.72
N ASP A 65 14.17 -8.41 7.99
CA ASP A 65 14.57 -9.68 7.36
C ASP A 65 13.46 -10.73 7.55
N GLU A 66 13.25 -11.58 6.54
CA GLU A 66 12.23 -12.64 6.59
C GLU A 66 12.41 -13.56 7.80
N SER A 67 13.65 -13.77 8.25
CA SER A 67 13.97 -14.55 9.45
C SER A 67 13.67 -13.84 10.77
N VAL A 68 13.57 -12.51 10.77
CA VAL A 68 13.27 -11.67 11.95
C VAL A 68 11.76 -11.45 12.08
N ALA A 69 11.00 -11.56 10.99
CA ALA A 69 9.55 -11.67 11.00
C ALA A 69 9.14 -12.99 11.69
N ASN A 70 9.18 -12.97 13.01
CA ASN A 70 8.88 -14.12 13.85
C ASN A 70 7.38 -14.37 13.77
N ALA A 71 6.99 -15.26 12.86
CA ALA A 71 5.61 -15.70 12.67
C ALA A 71 4.97 -16.10 14.03
N GLY A 72 5.76 -16.68 14.94
CA GLY A 72 5.33 -16.98 16.31
C GLY A 72 4.84 -15.79 17.17
N VAL A 73 5.11 -14.54 16.77
CA VAL A 73 4.65 -13.30 17.44
C VAL A 73 3.42 -12.69 16.75
N SER A 74 2.97 -13.27 15.63
CA SER A 74 1.74 -12.87 14.95
C SER A 74 0.54 -12.99 15.89
N THR A 75 -0.26 -11.92 15.99
CA THR A 75 -1.58 -11.96 16.67
C THR A 75 -2.63 -12.73 15.86
N TYR A 76 -2.31 -13.10 14.62
CA TYR A 76 -3.18 -13.81 13.70
C TYR A 76 -2.72 -15.26 13.55
N THR A 77 -3.68 -16.19 13.57
CA THR A 77 -3.44 -17.59 13.23
C THR A 77 -4.05 -17.86 11.85
N LEU A 78 -3.23 -18.33 10.91
CA LEU A 78 -3.68 -18.74 9.58
C LEU A 78 -4.00 -20.24 9.61
N GLN A 79 -5.16 -20.63 9.10
CA GLN A 79 -5.53 -22.04 8.97
C GLN A 79 -5.71 -22.40 7.50
N LEU A 80 -4.97 -23.40 7.03
CA LEU A 80 -5.03 -23.87 5.65
C LEU A 80 -5.39 -25.36 5.62
N PRO A 81 -6.22 -25.81 4.65
CA PRO A 81 -6.45 -27.21 4.43
C PRO A 81 -5.22 -27.85 3.79
N SER A 82 -4.74 -28.95 4.37
CA SER A 82 -3.74 -29.81 3.77
C SER A 82 -4.35 -30.66 2.63
N PRO A 83 -3.53 -31.26 1.76
CA PRO A 83 -4.02 -32.08 0.65
C PRO A 83 -4.85 -33.31 1.08
N ASP A 84 -4.69 -33.77 2.32
CA ASP A 84 -5.48 -34.86 2.93
C ASP A 84 -6.76 -34.36 3.64
N GLY A 85 -7.07 -33.06 3.52
CA GLY A 85 -8.29 -32.44 4.04
C GLY A 85 -8.26 -32.07 5.52
N ARG A 86 -7.10 -32.21 6.19
CA ARG A 86 -6.91 -31.75 7.57
C ARG A 86 -6.64 -30.25 7.60
N MET A 87 -6.83 -29.62 8.75
CA MET A 87 -6.48 -28.20 8.93
C MET A 87 -5.12 -28.08 9.58
N GLU A 88 -4.19 -27.37 8.94
CA GLU A 88 -2.92 -26.97 9.52
C GLU A 88 -3.00 -25.51 9.98
N SER A 89 -2.43 -25.23 11.14
CA SER A 89 -2.41 -23.90 11.74
C SER A 89 -0.99 -23.34 11.73
N PHE A 90 -0.85 -22.13 11.20
CA PHE A 90 0.40 -21.40 11.11
C PHE A 90 0.28 -20.16 11.99
N ARG A 91 1.29 -19.94 12.83
CA ARG A 91 1.49 -18.69 13.54
C ARG A 91 2.73 -18.06 12.97
#